data_AF-A0A0F9CFN0-F1
#
_entry.id   AF-A0A0F9CFN0-F1
#
_cell.length_a   1.000
_cell.length_b   1.000
_cell.length_c   1.000
_cell.angle_alpha   90.00
_cell.angle_beta   90.00
_cell.angle_gamma   90.00
#
_symmetry.space_group_name_H-M   'P 1'
#
loop_
_entity.id
_entity.type
_entity.pdbx_description
1 polymer ?
#
loop_
_entity_poly.entity_id
_entity_poly.type
_entity_poly.pdbx_seq_one_letter_code
_entity_poly.pdbx_strand_id
1 'polypeptide(L)'
;GWRWCHFRPAMSQKGWRTPLSGDKGLPDYIATRRRENEYRKETLFIEIKGEGGRLTLEEKDWVADLRAAGQSVHVWWPKDYQDAQEVLLAGCDFDFSHAKENGRLL
;
A
#
# COMPACT_ATOMS: atom_id res chain seq x y z
N GLY A 1 11.29 10.24 3.08
CA GLY A 1 10.84 8.84 3.23
C GLY A 1 9.36 8.79 3.60
N TRP A 2 8.74 7.61 3.47
CA TRP A 2 7.34 7.35 3.81
C TRP A 2 7.16 7.07 5.31
N ARG A 3 6.13 7.64 5.93
CA ARG A 3 5.53 7.15 7.18
C ARG A 3 4.36 6.25 6.80
N TRP A 4 4.35 5.00 7.23
CA TRP A 4 3.32 4.06 6.81
C TRP A 4 2.89 3.11 7.93
N CYS A 5 1.74 2.47 7.75
CA CYS A 5 1.20 1.44 8.63
C CYS A 5 0.53 0.33 7.83
N HIS A 6 0.73 -0.92 8.26
CA HIS A 6 0.00 -2.11 7.84
C HIS A 6 -0.16 -3.02 9.07
N PHE A 7 -1.37 -3.53 9.29
CA PHE A 7 -1.65 -4.38 10.44
C PHE A 7 -1.54 -5.85 10.06
N ARG A 8 -0.54 -6.52 10.62
CA ARG A 8 -0.39 -7.97 10.41
C ARG A 8 -1.37 -8.75 11.30
N PRO A 9 -1.90 -9.89 10.82
CA PRO A 9 -2.69 -10.79 11.65
C PRO A 9 -1.91 -11.25 12.89
N ALA A 10 -2.62 -11.46 13.99
CA ALA A 10 -2.08 -12.02 15.22
C ALA A 10 -2.78 -13.35 15.55
N MET A 11 -2.07 -14.26 16.21
CA MET A 11 -2.63 -15.53 16.67
C MET A 11 -3.45 -15.32 17.94
N SER A 12 -4.73 -15.70 17.91
CA SER A 12 -5.62 -15.71 19.07
C SER A 12 -5.98 -17.14 19.50
N GLN A 13 -6.65 -17.31 20.63
CA GLN A 13 -7.23 -18.60 21.03
C GLN A 13 -8.18 -19.21 19.98
N LYS A 14 -8.70 -18.40 19.06
CA LYS A 14 -9.62 -18.81 17.98
C LYS A 14 -8.96 -18.77 16.59
N GLY A 15 -7.63 -18.78 16.52
CA GLY A 15 -6.85 -18.74 15.27
C GLY A 15 -6.32 -17.35 14.87
N TRP A 16 -5.69 -17.27 13.70
CA TRP A 16 -5.09 -16.05 13.14
C TRP A 16 -6.15 -15.06 12.67
N ARG A 17 -6.09 -13.83 13.20
CA ARG A 17 -7.05 -12.77 12.88
C ARG A 17 -6.37 -11.40 12.99
N THR A 18 -6.82 -10.43 12.21
CA THR A 18 -6.47 -9.02 12.42
C THR A 18 -7.48 -8.40 13.39
N PRO A 19 -7.05 -7.85 14.54
CA PRO A 19 -7.96 -7.15 15.44
C PRO A 19 -8.50 -5.90 14.74
N LEU A 20 -9.83 -5.76 14.71
CA LEU A 20 -10.51 -4.69 14.00
C LEU A 20 -11.74 -4.22 14.80
N SER A 21 -11.88 -2.90 14.91
CA SER A 21 -13.12 -2.23 15.29
C SER A 21 -13.48 -1.27 14.15
N GLY A 22 -14.64 -1.43 13.54
CA GLY A 22 -15.07 -0.70 12.35
C GLY A 22 -15.35 -1.62 11.16
N ASP A 23 -15.37 -1.05 9.95
CA ASP A 23 -15.69 -1.76 8.72
C ASP A 23 -14.51 -2.53 8.15
N LYS A 24 -14.78 -3.73 7.62
CA LYS A 24 -13.78 -4.58 6.97
C LYS A 24 -13.37 -4.01 5.62
N GLY A 25 -12.23 -4.47 5.09
CA GLY A 25 -11.80 -4.15 3.73
C GLY A 25 -11.03 -2.84 3.56
N LEU A 26 -10.64 -2.19 4.67
CA LEU A 26 -9.72 -1.05 4.60
C LEU A 26 -8.43 -1.48 3.86
N PRO A 27 -7.91 -0.68 2.91
CA PRO A 27 -6.69 -1.01 2.17
C PRO A 27 -5.52 -1.36 3.09
N ASP A 28 -4.75 -2.37 2.70
CA ASP A 28 -3.64 -2.94 3.48
C ASP A 28 -2.66 -1.92 4.09
N TYR A 29 -2.29 -0.88 3.32
CA TYR A 29 -1.33 0.14 3.73
C TYR A 29 -1.93 1.54 3.67
N ILE A 30 -1.60 2.34 4.68
CA ILE A 30 -1.73 3.80 4.64
C ILE A 30 -0.32 4.36 4.72
N ALA A 31 0.07 5.17 3.74
CA ALA A 31 1.40 5.75 3.67
C ALA A 31 1.31 7.25 3.40
N THR A 32 2.10 8.06 4.12
CA THR A 32 2.22 9.50 3.87
C THR A 32 3.67 9.92 3.76
N ARG A 33 3.97 10.83 2.84
CA ARG A 33 5.29 11.47 2.75
C ARG A 33 5.17 12.95 2.47
N ARG A 34 6.21 13.68 2.83
CA ARG A 34 6.49 15.00 2.27
C ARG A 34 7.38 14.79 1.03
N ARG A 35 7.00 15.39 -0.10
CA ARG A 35 7.89 15.49 -1.25
C ARG A 35 8.77 16.73 -1.09
N GLU A 36 10.03 16.62 -1.51
CA GLU A 36 10.94 17.75 -1.49
C GLU A 36 10.40 18.84 -2.43
N ASN A 37 10.52 20.11 -2.04
CA ASN A 37 9.99 21.26 -2.78
C ASN A 37 8.46 21.33 -2.94
N GLU A 38 7.70 20.44 -2.29
CA GLU A 38 6.22 20.52 -2.27
C GLU A 38 5.69 20.97 -0.90
N TYR A 39 4.69 21.86 -0.93
CA TYR A 39 3.95 22.28 0.27
C TYR A 39 2.94 21.25 0.75
N ARG A 40 2.44 20.41 -0.17
CA ARG A 40 1.44 19.38 0.14
C ARG A 40 2.12 18.08 0.53
N LYS A 41 1.48 17.33 1.44
CA LYS A 41 1.85 15.96 1.72
C LYS A 41 1.09 15.04 0.80
N GLU A 42 1.75 13.98 0.38
CA GLU A 42 1.13 12.88 -0.34
C GLU A 42 0.66 11.85 0.68
N THR A 43 -0.56 11.34 0.50
CA THR A 43 -1.11 10.22 1.26
C THR A 43 -1.64 9.20 0.26
N LEU A 44 -1.19 7.95 0.41
CA LEU A 44 -1.61 6.82 -0.39
C LEU A 44 -2.35 5.82 0.51
N PHE A 45 -3.42 5.26 -0.03
CA PHE A 45 -4.03 4.03 0.44
C PHE A 45 -3.71 2.94 -0.59
N ILE A 46 -3.18 1.81 -0.14
CA ILE A 46 -2.67 0.76 -1.03
C ILE A 46 -3.22 -0.57 -0.58
N GLU A 47 -3.88 -1.27 -1.50
CA GLU A 47 -4.36 -2.65 -1.35
C GLU A 47 -3.49 -3.59 -2.19
N ILE A 48 -2.98 -4.66 -1.58
CA ILE A 48 -2.08 -5.62 -2.27
C ILE A 48 -2.80 -6.94 -2.46
N LYS A 49 -2.86 -7.41 -3.72
CA LYS A 49 -3.39 -8.73 -4.04
C LYS A 49 -2.27 -9.68 -4.47
N GLY A 50 -2.46 -10.96 -4.19
CA GLY A 50 -1.68 -12.02 -4.81
C GLY A 50 -2.07 -12.27 -6.26
N GLU A 51 -1.30 -13.10 -6.96
CA GLU A 51 -1.61 -13.53 -8.34
C GLU A 51 -3.03 -14.10 -8.44
N GLY A 52 -3.83 -13.60 -9.38
CA GLY A 52 -5.25 -13.99 -9.55
C GLY A 52 -6.19 -13.58 -8.40
N GLY A 53 -5.71 -12.84 -7.40
CA GLY A 53 -6.51 -12.32 -6.30
C GLY A 53 -7.61 -11.38 -6.79
N ARG A 54 -8.74 -11.35 -6.08
CA ARG A 54 -9.87 -10.45 -6.37
C ARG A 54 -10.15 -9.58 -5.17
N LEU A 55 -10.64 -8.37 -5.42
CA LEU A 55 -11.19 -7.55 -4.36
C LEU A 55 -12.47 -8.18 -3.81
N THR A 56 -12.63 -8.19 -2.50
CA THR A 56 -13.91 -8.45 -1.83
C THR A 56 -14.90 -7.32 -2.12
N LEU A 57 -16.15 -7.47 -1.71
CA LEU A 57 -17.13 -6.38 -1.85
C LEU A 57 -16.74 -5.21 -0.94
N GLU A 58 -16.36 -5.50 0.29
CA GLU A 58 -15.96 -4.51 1.27
C GLU A 58 -14.70 -3.73 0.84
N GLU A 59 -13.71 -4.41 0.25
CA GLU A 59 -12.52 -3.73 -0.31
C GLU A 59 -12.88 -2.81 -1.49
N LYS A 60 -13.84 -3.23 -2.35
CA LYS A 60 -14.30 -2.38 -3.46
C LYS A 60 -15.01 -1.13 -2.95
N ASP A 61 -15.84 -1.27 -1.93
CA ASP A 61 -16.58 -0.16 -1.33
C ASP A 61 -15.60 0.86 -0.74
N TRP A 62 -14.61 0.41 0.04
CA TRP A 62 -13.55 1.29 0.54
C TRP A 62 -12.76 2.00 -0.56
N VAL A 63 -12.36 1.28 -1.62
CA VAL A 63 -11.65 1.87 -2.75
C VAL A 63 -12.51 2.94 -3.43
N ALA A 64 -13.81 2.68 -3.61
CA ALA A 64 -14.73 3.63 -4.22
C ALA A 64 -14.91 4.89 -3.34
N ASP A 65 -15.18 4.71 -2.05
CA ASP A 65 -15.42 5.80 -1.11
C ASP A 65 -14.19 6.68 -0.91
N LEU A 66 -13.01 6.08 -0.75
CA LEU A 66 -11.75 6.83 -0.60
C LEU A 66 -11.43 7.64 -1.87
N ARG A 67 -11.65 7.07 -3.06
CA ARG A 67 -11.48 7.79 -4.33
C ARG A 67 -12.50 8.93 -4.47
N ALA A 68 -13.75 8.70 -4.10
CA ALA A 68 -14.79 9.73 -4.11
C ALA A 68 -14.47 10.86 -3.12
N ALA A 69 -13.78 10.56 -2.01
CA ALA A 69 -13.24 11.53 -1.06
C ALA A 69 -11.92 12.20 -1.54
N GLY A 70 -11.50 11.98 -2.78
CA GLY A 70 -10.32 12.59 -3.38
C GLY A 70 -8.99 12.03 -2.90
N GLN A 71 -8.97 10.85 -2.27
CA GLN A 71 -7.73 10.20 -1.85
C GLN A 71 -7.08 9.43 -3.01
N SER A 72 -5.76 9.33 -2.98
CA SER A 72 -5.00 8.47 -3.89
C SER A 72 -5.05 7.03 -3.41
N VAL A 73 -5.68 6.16 -4.20
CA VAL A 73 -5.89 4.75 -3.85
C VAL A 73 -5.39 3.83 -4.96
N HIS A 74 -4.43 2.98 -4.63
CA HIS A 74 -3.86 1.99 -5.52
C HIS A 74 -4.27 0.58 -5.10
N VAL A 75 -4.54 -0.27 -6.09
CA VAL A 75 -4.75 -1.70 -5.90
C VAL A 75 -3.75 -2.39 -6.81
N TRP A 76 -2.79 -3.11 -6.23
CA TRP A 76 -1.69 -3.70 -6.98
C TRP A 76 -1.68 -5.21 -6.87
N TRP A 77 -1.42 -5.85 -8.02
CA TRP A 77 -1.08 -7.25 -8.16
C TRP A 77 0.42 -7.39 -8.47
N PRO A 78 0.99 -8.61 -8.47
CA PRO A 78 2.40 -8.80 -8.83
C PRO A 78 2.77 -8.21 -10.19
N LYS A 79 1.85 -8.23 -11.17
CA LYS A 79 2.03 -7.62 -12.50
C LYS A 79 2.17 -6.09 -12.48
N ASP A 80 1.72 -5.43 -11.41
CA ASP A 80 1.72 -3.97 -11.29
C ASP A 80 2.96 -3.47 -10.53
N TYR A 81 3.97 -4.33 -10.33
CA TYR A 81 5.21 -3.99 -9.62
C TYR A 81 5.88 -2.72 -10.19
N GLN A 82 5.90 -2.56 -11.51
CA GLN A 82 6.47 -1.38 -12.16
C GLN A 82 5.70 -0.09 -11.80
N ASP A 83 4.37 -0.12 -11.81
CA ASP A 83 3.52 1.02 -11.39
C ASP A 83 3.76 1.35 -9.91
N ALA A 84 3.85 0.32 -9.07
CA ALA A 84 4.15 0.48 -7.65
C ALA A 84 5.51 1.17 -7.43
N GLN A 85 6.56 0.77 -8.18
CA GLN A 85 7.86 1.41 -8.12
C GLN A 85 7.80 2.87 -8.55
N GLU A 86 7.17 3.17 -9.69
CA GLU A 86 7.05 4.53 -10.22
C GLU A 86 6.35 5.46 -9.22
N VAL A 87 5.25 5.01 -8.61
CA VAL A 87 4.51 5.79 -7.61
C VAL A 87 5.33 5.99 -6.32
N LEU A 88 5.86 4.90 -5.76
CA LEU A 88 6.52 4.93 -4.45
C LEU A 88 7.88 5.64 -4.49
N LEU A 89 8.53 5.67 -5.65
CA LEU A 89 9.86 6.25 -5.84
C LEU A 89 9.83 7.58 -6.60
N ALA A 90 8.66 8.03 -7.07
CA ALA A 90 8.53 9.34 -7.70
C ALA A 90 9.17 10.44 -6.84
N GLY A 91 10.07 11.22 -7.45
CA GLY A 91 10.79 12.31 -6.79
C GLY A 91 11.85 11.86 -5.77
N CYS A 92 12.22 10.58 -5.76
CA CYS A 92 13.39 10.09 -5.03
C CYS A 92 14.55 9.88 -6.01
N ASP A 93 15.68 10.51 -5.75
CA ASP A 93 16.96 10.18 -6.37
C ASP A 93 17.49 8.89 -5.73
N PHE A 94 16.84 7.76 -6.03
CA PHE A 94 17.25 6.47 -5.52
C PHE A 94 18.20 5.80 -6.52
N ASP A 95 19.47 5.68 -6.15
CA ASP A 95 20.43 4.93 -6.94
C ASP A 95 20.32 3.42 -6.62
N PHE A 96 19.73 2.68 -7.57
CA PHE A 96 19.63 1.22 -7.49
C PHE A 96 20.96 0.50 -7.75
N SER A 97 22.03 1.20 -8.13
CA SER A 97 23.35 0.59 -8.36
C SER A 97 23.91 -0.10 -7.11
N HIS A 98 23.42 0.27 -5.92
CA HIS A 98 23.83 -0.30 -4.63
C HIS A 98 22.79 -1.25 -4.00
N ALA A 99 21.62 -1.46 -4.62
CA ALA A 99 20.56 -2.33 -4.08
C ALA A 99 20.81 -3.83 -4.31
N LYS A 100 21.94 -4.21 -4.91
CA LYS A 100 22.34 -5.62 -5.08
C LYS A 100 23.18 -6.06 -3.89
N GLU A 101 22.53 -6.60 -2.87
CA GLU A 101 23.20 -7.51 -1.94
C GLU A 101 22.60 -8.92 -2.13
N ASN A 102 23.45 -9.89 -2.48
CA ASN A 102 23.11 -11.31 -2.66
C ASN A 102 22.14 -11.68 -3.80
N GLY A 103 22.19 -10.95 -4.93
CA GLY A 103 21.64 -11.47 -6.21
C GLY A 103 20.12 -11.65 -6.27
N ARG A 104 19.37 -11.10 -5.33
CA ARG A 104 17.91 -10.99 -5.40
C ARG A 104 17.51 -9.52 -5.36
N LEU A 105 16.76 -9.10 -6.37
CA LEU A 105 16.02 -7.84 -6.32
C LEU A 105 14.94 -7.99 -5.25
N LEU A 106 14.87 -7.00 -4.36
CA LEU A 106 13.79 -6.85 -3.39
C LEU A 106 12.43 -6.71 -4.10
#